data_AF-A0A6J1IWL8-F1
#
_entry.id   AF-A0A6J1IWL8-F1
#
_cell.length_a   1.000
_cell.length_b   1.000
_cell.length_c   1.000
_cell.angle_alpha   90.00
_cell.angle_beta   90.00
_cell.angle_gamma   90.00
#
_symmetry.space_group_name_H-M   'P 1'
#
loop_
_entity.id
_entity.type
_entity.pdbx_description
1 polymer ?
#
loop_
_entity_poly.entity_id
_entity_poly.type
_entity_poly.pdbx_seq_one_letter_code
_entity_poly.pdbx_strand_id
1 'polypeptide(L)'
;MGIAKQRKETMATLHFVPSAFSLPKQKQPTKLSSVFKLRQTTQIGCSQRRLVVRSYKVVIEHEGQTTELEVDADESILNSALDKGLDIPHDCKLGVCMTCPARLVSGAVDQSEGMLSDDVVEKGYSLLCVAYPRSDCHIQTIPEEELLALQLATAND
;
A
#
# COMPACT_ATOMS: atom_id res chain seq x y z
N MET A 1 -32.03 35.53 -46.44
CA MET A 1 -32.26 34.07 -46.29
C MET A 1 -31.52 33.63 -45.03
N GLY A 2 -32.07 32.91 -44.05
CA GLY A 2 -33.05 31.80 -44.11
C GLY A 2 -32.28 30.49 -44.36
N ILE A 3 -32.49 29.37 -43.65
CA ILE A 3 -33.57 28.97 -42.70
C ILE A 3 -33.07 27.79 -41.81
N ALA A 4 -33.76 27.51 -40.68
CA ALA A 4 -33.79 26.24 -39.91
C ALA A 4 -32.48 25.79 -39.19
N LYS A 5 -32.41 25.44 -37.89
CA LYS A 5 -33.35 25.09 -36.79
C LYS A 5 -34.04 23.72 -36.90
N GLN A 6 -34.03 22.97 -35.77
CA GLN A 6 -34.74 21.71 -35.45
C GLN A 6 -33.93 20.41 -35.70
N ARG A 7 -34.04 19.30 -34.93
CA ARG A 7 -34.70 19.01 -33.62
C ARG A 7 -34.34 17.57 -33.18
N LYS A 8 -34.18 17.34 -31.85
CA LYS A 8 -34.52 16.08 -31.11
C LYS A 8 -33.80 14.78 -31.54
N GLU A 9 -33.98 13.60 -30.92
CA GLU A 9 -34.64 13.22 -29.64
C GLU A 9 -33.54 12.64 -28.69
N THR A 10 -33.55 12.60 -27.34
CA THR A 10 -34.55 12.74 -26.25
C THR A 10 -35.19 11.47 -25.64
N MET A 11 -34.52 10.31 -25.63
CA MET A 11 -34.80 9.09 -24.80
C MET A 11 -33.48 8.38 -24.42
N ALA A 12 -33.36 7.61 -23.32
CA ALA A 12 -34.35 7.16 -22.34
C ALA A 12 -33.84 7.22 -20.89
N THR A 13 -34.73 7.54 -19.96
CA THR A 13 -34.54 7.33 -18.51
C THR A 13 -34.58 5.84 -18.19
N LEU A 14 -33.54 5.29 -17.55
CA LEU A 14 -33.61 4.00 -16.89
C LEU A 14 -33.26 4.13 -15.41
N HIS A 15 -34.32 4.23 -14.60
CA HIS A 15 -34.25 3.91 -13.18
C HIS A 15 -34.05 2.40 -13.03
N PHE A 16 -33.14 1.94 -12.17
CA PHE A 16 -33.42 0.89 -11.16
C PHE A 16 -32.26 0.78 -10.16
N VAL A 17 -32.44 1.31 -8.95
CA VAL A 17 -32.66 0.55 -7.68
C VAL A 17 -31.37 -0.01 -7.05
N PRO A 18 -31.02 0.38 -5.81
CA PRO A 18 -29.90 -0.19 -5.07
C PRO A 18 -30.26 -1.57 -4.49
N SER A 19 -29.51 -2.60 -4.86
CA SER A 19 -29.67 -3.95 -4.32
C SER A 19 -29.01 -4.07 -2.95
N ALA A 20 -29.80 -3.87 -1.89
CA ALA A 20 -29.37 -4.09 -0.51
C ALA A 20 -29.04 -5.57 -0.24
N PHE A 21 -27.75 -5.93 -0.31
CA PHE A 21 -27.27 -7.27 0.01
C PHE A 21 -27.46 -7.55 1.51
N SER A 22 -28.53 -8.27 1.82
CA SER A 22 -28.97 -8.56 3.19
C SER A 22 -28.26 -9.79 3.76
N LEU A 23 -27.75 -9.67 4.99
CA LEU A 23 -27.09 -10.79 5.68
C LEU A 23 -28.03 -12.00 5.89
N PRO A 24 -27.64 -13.22 5.50
CA PRO A 24 -28.33 -14.44 5.90
C PRO A 24 -28.02 -14.77 7.37
N LYS A 25 -29.00 -14.52 8.24
CA LYS A 25 -28.98 -14.83 9.67
C LYS A 25 -29.15 -16.33 9.92
N GLN A 26 -28.06 -17.11 9.91
CA GLN A 26 -28.11 -18.51 10.34
C GLN A 26 -28.20 -18.61 11.87
N LYS A 27 -29.25 -19.29 12.35
CA LYS A 27 -29.44 -19.66 13.75
C LYS A 27 -28.86 -21.06 14.01
N GLN A 28 -28.36 -21.23 15.23
CA GLN A 28 -28.11 -22.50 15.93
C GLN A 28 -29.39 -23.37 16.03
N PRO A 29 -29.41 -24.61 16.58
CA PRO A 29 -28.33 -25.32 17.29
C PRO A 29 -28.20 -26.84 16.98
N THR A 30 -27.21 -27.50 17.61
CA THR A 30 -27.47 -28.70 18.43
C THR A 30 -26.36 -28.89 19.46
N LYS A 31 -26.71 -29.30 20.67
CA LYS A 31 -25.74 -29.80 21.66
C LYS A 31 -25.34 -31.22 21.28
N LEU A 32 -24.07 -31.59 21.46
CA LEU A 32 -23.76 -32.87 22.10
C LEU A 32 -22.40 -32.81 22.82
N SER A 33 -22.32 -33.60 23.89
CA SER A 33 -21.19 -33.70 24.80
C SER A 33 -20.03 -34.52 24.26
N SER A 34 -18.80 -34.15 24.61
CA SER A 34 -17.88 -35.13 25.19
C SER A 34 -16.89 -34.48 26.15
N VAL A 35 -16.75 -35.06 27.34
CA VAL A 35 -15.82 -34.60 28.37
C VAL A 35 -14.52 -35.38 28.22
N PHE A 36 -13.53 -34.82 27.52
CA PHE A 36 -12.17 -35.34 27.53
C PHE A 36 -11.27 -34.48 28.41
N LYS A 37 -11.20 -34.85 29.69
CA LYS A 37 -10.10 -34.45 30.57
C LYS A 37 -8.85 -35.24 30.15
N LEU A 38 -7.80 -34.56 29.74
CA LEU A 38 -6.45 -35.02 30.07
C LEU A 38 -5.67 -33.90 30.75
N ARG A 39 -4.92 -34.29 31.78
CA ARG A 39 -4.23 -33.39 32.69
C ARG A 39 -2.82 -33.07 32.18
N GLN A 40 -2.44 -31.81 32.43
CA GLN A 40 -1.09 -31.40 32.86
C GLN A 40 0.10 -31.79 31.97
N THR A 41 0.78 -30.79 31.45
CA THR A 41 2.10 -30.44 32.02
C THR A 41 2.41 -28.96 31.83
N THR A 42 3.03 -28.39 32.85
CA THR A 42 3.54 -27.02 32.87
C THR A 42 4.66 -26.83 31.84
N GLN A 43 4.53 -25.85 30.96
CA GLN A 43 5.67 -25.22 30.30
C GLN A 43 5.55 -23.70 30.50
N ILE A 44 6.54 -23.15 31.21
CA ILE A 44 6.63 -21.73 31.52
C ILE A 44 7.13 -21.02 30.27
N GLY A 45 6.19 -20.61 29.41
CA GLY A 45 6.48 -19.72 28.30
C GLY A 45 6.45 -18.28 28.78
N CYS A 46 7.61 -17.74 29.19
CA CYS A 46 7.76 -16.29 29.33
C CYS A 46 7.70 -15.68 27.92
N SER A 47 6.48 -15.44 27.43
CA SER A 47 6.20 -14.93 26.09
C SER A 47 6.88 -13.59 25.95
N GLN A 48 8.02 -13.58 25.24
CA GLN A 48 8.86 -12.42 25.07
C GLN A 48 8.03 -11.36 24.34
N ARG A 49 7.55 -10.37 25.09
CA ARG A 49 7.07 -9.10 24.52
C ARG A 49 8.28 -8.41 23.92
N ARG A 50 8.63 -8.81 22.69
CA ARG A 50 9.54 -8.08 21.82
C ARG A 50 9.06 -6.63 21.82
N LEU A 51 9.96 -5.69 22.12
CA LEU A 51 9.67 -4.28 21.97
C LEU A 51 9.46 -4.03 20.48
N VAL A 52 8.20 -3.99 20.05
CA VAL A 52 7.84 -3.63 18.69
C VAL A 52 8.11 -2.14 18.58
N VAL A 53 9.11 -1.77 17.79
CA VAL A 53 9.34 -0.39 17.38
C VAL A 53 8.08 0.04 16.64
N ARG A 54 7.39 1.05 17.15
CA ARG A 54 6.08 1.45 16.62
C ARG A 54 6.24 2.34 15.41
N SER A 55 7.16 3.30 15.49
CA SER A 55 7.47 4.26 14.44
C SER A 55 8.97 4.38 14.20
N TYR A 56 9.32 4.82 12.99
CA TYR A 56 10.67 5.11 12.53
C TYR A 56 10.75 6.53 11.98
N LYS A 57 11.92 7.17 12.06
CA LYS A 57 12.16 8.47 11.42
C LYS A 57 12.45 8.25 9.93
N VAL A 58 11.60 8.79 9.07
CA VAL A 58 11.79 8.78 7.61
C VAL A 58 12.01 10.20 7.14
N VAL A 59 13.10 10.41 6.40
CA VAL A 59 13.42 11.67 5.72
C VAL A 59 13.15 11.48 4.23
N ILE A 60 12.38 12.38 3.64
CA ILE A 60 12.02 12.36 2.21
C ILE A 60 12.56 13.60 1.53
N GLU A 61 13.40 13.40 0.51
CA GLU A 61 13.71 14.42 -0.48
C GLU A 61 12.73 14.33 -1.65
N HIS A 62 11.94 15.39 -1.86
CA HIS A 62 10.98 15.51 -2.95
C HIS A 62 11.08 16.90 -3.59
N GLU A 63 11.30 16.95 -4.91
CA GLU A 63 11.51 18.19 -5.69
C GLU A 63 12.57 19.15 -5.08
N GLY A 64 13.60 18.61 -4.42
CA GLY A 64 14.63 19.40 -3.74
C GLY A 64 14.23 19.96 -2.37
N GLN A 65 13.05 19.60 -1.85
CA GLN A 65 12.63 19.87 -0.48
C GLN A 65 12.82 18.63 0.39
N THR A 66 13.47 18.79 1.54
CA THR A 66 13.66 17.71 2.52
C THR A 66 12.62 17.81 3.63
N THR A 67 11.82 16.78 3.81
CA THR A 67 10.77 16.70 4.85
C THR A 67 11.03 15.52 5.77
N GLU A 68 10.97 15.74 7.09
CA GLU A 68 11.07 14.69 8.10
C GLU A 68 9.69 14.30 8.61
N LEU A 69 9.44 13.00 8.74
CA LEU A 69 8.24 12.45 9.35
C LEU A 69 8.53 11.21 10.19
N GLU A 70 7.60 10.91 11.10
CA GLU A 70 7.54 9.63 11.81
C GLU A 70 6.52 8.75 11.07
N VAL A 71 6.92 7.53 10.72
CA VAL A 71 6.11 6.54 9.98
C VAL A 71 5.97 5.30 10.85
N ASP A 72 4.75 4.80 11.05
CA ASP A 72 4.52 3.57 11.80
C ASP A 72 5.01 2.34 11.01
N ALA A 73 5.52 1.32 11.71
CA ALA A 73 6.08 0.09 11.11
C ALA A 73 5.06 -0.76 10.32
N ASP A 74 3.77 -0.47 10.54
CA ASP A 74 2.61 -1.09 9.90
C ASP A 74 1.94 -0.15 8.86
N GLU A 75 2.52 1.02 8.59
CA GLU A 75 2.05 2.01 7.60
C GLU A 75 3.06 2.17 6.44
N SER A 76 2.58 2.40 5.22
CA SER A 76 3.45 2.68 4.08
C SER A 76 3.86 4.15 4.01
N ILE A 77 5.12 4.40 3.65
CA ILE A 77 5.74 5.73 3.68
C ILE A 77 4.95 6.75 2.84
N LEU A 78 4.33 6.33 1.73
CA LEU A 78 3.47 7.19 0.92
C LEU A 78 2.26 7.74 1.70
N ASN A 79 1.59 6.95 2.54
CA ASN A 79 0.39 7.41 3.24
C ASN A 79 0.76 8.46 4.28
N SER A 80 1.78 8.21 5.11
CA SER A 80 2.27 9.18 6.08
C SER A 80 2.81 10.47 5.39
N ALA A 81 3.37 10.35 4.19
CA ALA A 81 3.80 11.51 3.39
C ALA A 81 2.63 12.36 2.88
N LEU A 82 1.58 11.71 2.35
CA LEU A 82 0.36 12.39 1.89
C LEU A 82 -0.39 13.07 3.05
N ASP A 83 -0.45 12.43 4.23
CA ASP A 83 -1.03 13.00 5.44
C ASP A 83 -0.24 14.21 5.99
N LYS A 84 1.05 14.32 5.65
CA LYS A 84 1.88 15.51 5.88
C LYS A 84 1.71 16.60 4.80
N GLY A 85 0.96 16.32 3.74
CA GLY A 85 0.72 17.24 2.63
C GLY A 85 1.79 17.25 1.54
N LEU A 86 2.62 16.19 1.43
CA LEU A 86 3.56 16.03 0.32
C LEU A 86 2.84 15.49 -0.92
N ASP A 87 2.94 16.19 -2.05
CA ASP A 87 2.27 15.83 -3.32
C ASP A 87 3.08 14.81 -4.14
N ILE A 88 3.32 13.64 -3.55
CA ILE A 88 4.08 12.56 -4.20
C ILE A 88 3.22 11.91 -5.29
N PRO A 89 3.71 11.76 -6.54
CA PRO A 89 2.96 11.12 -7.63
C PRO A 89 2.58 9.68 -7.27
N HIS A 90 1.31 9.32 -7.47
CA HIS A 90 0.79 7.98 -7.18
C HIS A 90 -0.53 7.71 -7.90
N ASP A 91 -0.70 6.49 -8.41
CA ASP A 91 -1.97 6.02 -9.00
C ASP A 91 -2.56 4.83 -8.22
N CYS A 92 -2.01 3.62 -8.39
CA CYS A 92 -2.72 2.41 -7.97
C CYS A 92 -2.69 2.14 -6.46
N LYS A 93 -1.66 2.60 -5.75
CA LYS A 93 -1.33 2.23 -4.35
C LYS A 93 -1.28 0.71 -4.05
N LEU A 94 -0.97 -0.10 -5.06
CA LEU A 94 -0.94 -1.58 -5.00
C LEU A 94 0.43 -2.17 -5.40
N GLY A 95 1.49 -1.38 -5.45
CA GLY A 95 2.84 -1.85 -5.79
C GLY A 95 3.08 -2.26 -7.25
N VAL A 96 2.12 -2.01 -8.18
CA VAL A 96 2.19 -2.50 -9.57
C VAL A 96 2.35 -1.43 -10.65
N CYS A 97 1.93 -0.18 -10.43
CA CYS A 97 1.93 0.85 -11.48
C CYS A 97 3.26 1.60 -11.67
N MET A 98 4.23 1.41 -10.76
CA MET A 98 5.55 2.07 -10.78
C MET A 98 5.58 3.61 -10.66
N THR A 99 4.43 4.30 -10.66
CA THR A 99 4.26 5.77 -10.59
C THR A 99 4.72 6.46 -9.30
N CYS A 100 4.99 5.72 -8.22
CA CYS A 100 5.47 6.28 -6.94
C CYS A 100 6.90 5.81 -6.57
N PRO A 101 7.90 5.96 -7.46
CA PRO A 101 9.21 5.41 -7.23
C PRO A 101 10.06 6.32 -6.34
N ALA A 102 10.91 5.69 -5.55
CA ALA A 102 11.94 6.37 -4.77
C ALA A 102 13.21 5.53 -4.71
N ARG A 103 14.31 6.22 -4.47
CA ARG A 103 15.61 5.63 -4.19
C ARG A 103 15.89 5.68 -2.69
N LEU A 104 16.25 4.55 -2.11
CA LEU A 104 16.70 4.43 -0.73
C LEU A 104 18.15 4.90 -0.63
N VAL A 105 18.36 6.07 -0.03
CA VAL A 105 19.68 6.66 0.22
C VAL A 105 20.33 6.03 1.45
N SER A 106 19.54 5.73 2.48
CA SER A 106 19.97 4.97 3.66
C SER A 106 18.79 4.33 4.40
N GLY A 107 19.09 3.34 5.25
CA GLY A 107 18.10 2.61 6.03
C GLY A 107 17.68 1.28 5.38
N ALA A 108 16.54 0.75 5.81
CA ALA A 108 15.95 -0.48 5.31
C ALA A 108 14.42 -0.36 5.27
N VAL A 109 13.83 -0.74 4.13
CA VAL A 109 12.39 -0.85 3.94
C VAL A 109 12.03 -2.28 3.54
N ASP A 110 10.82 -2.70 3.88
CA ASP A 110 10.18 -3.90 3.39
C ASP A 110 9.20 -3.49 2.28
N GLN A 111 9.40 -4.05 1.09
CA GLN A 111 8.61 -3.79 -0.11
C GLN A 111 8.16 -5.10 -0.78
N SER A 112 7.99 -6.16 0.02
CA SER A 112 7.65 -7.51 -0.46
C SER A 112 6.31 -7.61 -1.22
N GLU A 113 5.46 -6.59 -1.15
CA GLU A 113 4.22 -6.46 -1.93
C GLU A 113 4.42 -5.75 -3.30
N GLY A 114 5.63 -5.23 -3.58
CA GLY A 114 5.95 -4.49 -4.81
C GLY A 114 6.39 -5.37 -5.97
N MET A 115 5.95 -5.02 -7.19
CA MET A 115 6.29 -5.72 -8.44
C MET A 115 7.50 -5.09 -9.14
N LEU A 116 8.65 -5.03 -8.46
CA LEU A 116 9.94 -4.65 -9.05
C LEU A 116 10.80 -5.89 -9.32
N SER A 117 11.76 -5.81 -10.26
CA SER A 117 12.75 -6.88 -10.45
C SER A 117 13.79 -6.84 -9.33
N ASP A 118 14.30 -8.01 -8.93
CA ASP A 118 15.28 -8.12 -7.84
C ASP A 118 16.50 -7.20 -8.06
N ASP A 119 17.02 -7.12 -9.29
CA ASP A 119 18.11 -6.20 -9.68
C ASP A 119 17.82 -4.72 -9.43
N VAL A 120 16.55 -4.29 -9.53
CA VAL A 120 16.13 -2.91 -9.28
C VAL A 120 15.99 -2.67 -7.77
N VAL A 121 15.52 -3.66 -7.02
CA VAL A 121 15.51 -3.62 -5.55
C VAL A 121 16.94 -3.59 -4.98
N GLU A 122 17.86 -4.40 -5.51
CA GLU A 122 19.27 -4.44 -5.11
C GLU A 122 20.01 -3.13 -5.42
N LYS A 123 19.62 -2.41 -6.48
CA LYS A 123 20.11 -1.04 -6.78
C LYS A 123 19.56 0.02 -5.81
N GLY A 124 18.68 -0.36 -4.88
CA GLY A 124 18.10 0.50 -3.85
C GLY A 124 16.85 1.26 -4.30
N TYR A 125 16.10 0.76 -5.30
CA TYR A 125 14.83 1.38 -5.71
C TYR A 125 13.62 0.70 -5.06
N SER A 126 12.65 1.54 -4.69
CA SER A 126 11.47 1.18 -3.89
C SER A 126 10.22 1.88 -4.40
N LEU A 127 9.05 1.29 -4.14
CA LEU A 127 7.75 1.88 -4.43
C LEU A 127 7.10 2.37 -3.13
N LEU A 128 6.96 3.69 -2.96
CA LEU A 128 6.55 4.29 -1.69
C LEU A 128 5.17 3.84 -1.20
N CYS A 129 4.27 3.44 -2.11
CA CYS A 129 2.94 2.96 -1.74
C CYS A 129 2.94 1.63 -0.95
N VAL A 130 3.98 0.82 -1.09
CA VAL A 130 4.14 -0.51 -0.48
C VAL A 130 5.47 -0.63 0.28
N ALA A 131 6.14 0.49 0.54
CA ALA A 131 7.38 0.54 1.32
C ALA A 131 7.05 0.78 2.80
N TYR A 132 7.30 -0.24 3.63
CA TYR A 132 7.15 -0.21 5.08
C TYR A 132 8.53 -0.05 5.74
N PRO A 133 8.75 0.94 6.62
CA PRO A 133 10.06 1.14 7.24
C PRO A 133 10.42 0.00 8.20
N ARG A 134 11.69 -0.40 8.19
CA ARG A 134 12.28 -1.39 9.14
C ARG A 134 13.45 -0.80 9.94
N SER A 135 13.93 0.38 9.56
CA SER A 135 14.81 1.25 10.33
C SER A 135 14.44 2.71 10.09
N ASP A 136 15.14 3.64 10.73
CA ASP A 136 15.19 5.02 10.24
C ASP A 136 15.74 5.03 8.81
N CYS A 137 15.14 5.83 7.92
CA CYS A 137 15.41 5.80 6.48
C CYS A 137 15.59 7.20 5.90
N HIS A 138 16.43 7.31 4.88
CA HIS A 138 16.48 8.46 3.99
C HIS A 138 16.13 8.01 2.58
N ILE A 139 15.11 8.62 1.99
CA ILE A 139 14.62 8.31 0.65
C ILE A 139 14.53 9.57 -0.21
N GLN A 140 14.77 9.41 -1.51
CA GLN A 140 14.68 10.46 -2.51
C GLN A 140 13.67 10.03 -3.57
N THR A 141 12.63 10.82 -3.83
CA THR A 141 11.69 10.53 -4.91
C THR A 141 12.40 10.71 -6.26
N ILE A 142 12.21 9.75 -7.17
CA ILE A 142 12.73 9.82 -8.54
C ILE A 142 11.55 9.95 -9.52
N PRO A 143 11.75 10.42 -10.77
CA PRO A 143 10.69 10.44 -11.76
C PRO A 143 10.37 9.02 -12.28
N GLU A 144 9.15 8.82 -12.77
CA GLU A 144 8.67 7.53 -13.26
C GLU A 144 9.56 6.97 -14.39
N GLU A 145 9.98 7.81 -15.33
CA GLU A 145 10.83 7.40 -16.46
C GLU A 145 12.19 6.80 -16.04
N GLU A 146 12.76 7.21 -14.90
CA GLU A 146 14.03 6.67 -14.41
C GLU A 146 13.86 5.23 -13.93
N LEU A 147 12.78 4.95 -13.18
CA LEU A 147 12.49 3.60 -12.71
C LEU A 147 12.19 2.66 -13.89
N LEU A 148 11.34 3.08 -14.83
CA LEU A 148 10.98 2.24 -15.98
C LEU A 148 12.20 1.93 -16.86
N ALA A 149 13.11 2.89 -17.05
CA ALA A 149 14.33 2.66 -17.81
C ALA A 149 15.19 1.55 -17.17
N LEU A 150 15.29 1.53 -15.84
CA LEU A 150 16.04 0.51 -15.09
C LEU A 150 15.34 -0.86 -15.11
N GLN A 151 14.02 -0.89 -14.88
CA GLN A 151 13.21 -2.11 -14.88
C GLN A 151 13.20 -2.79 -16.27
N LEU A 152 13.13 -1.99 -17.34
CA LEU A 152 13.22 -2.49 -18.72
C LEU A 152 14.64 -2.94 -19.08
N ALA A 153 15.68 -2.27 -18.58
CA ALA A 153 17.06 -2.70 -18.79
C ALA A 153 17.33 -4.09 -18.19
N THR A 154 16.77 -4.39 -17.00
CA THR A 154 16.93 -5.69 -16.33
C THR A 154 16.08 -6.82 -16.93
N ALA A 155 15.08 -6.50 -17.75
CA ALA A 155 14.17 -7.48 -18.35
C ALA A 155 14.63 -8.00 -19.74
N ASN A 156 15.78 -7.54 -20.25
CA ASN A 156 16.27 -7.85 -21.60
C ASN A 156 17.60 -8.65 -21.63
N ASP A 157 18.07 -9.13 -20.47
CA ASP A 157 19.15 -10.12 -20.32
C ASP A 157 18.56 -11.56 -20.18
#